data_AF-A0A527GGU3-F1
#
_entry.id   AF-A0A527GGU3-F1
#
_cell.length_a   1.000
_cell.length_b   1.000
_cell.length_c   1.000
_cell.angle_alpha   90.00
_cell.angle_beta   90.00
_cell.angle_gamma   90.00
#
_symmetry.space_group_name_H-M   'P 1'
#
loop_
_entity.id
_entity.type
_entity.pdbx_description
1 polymer ?
#
loop_
_entity_poly.entity_id
_entity_poly.type
_entity_poly.pdbx_seq_one_letter_code
_entity_poly.pdbx_strand_id
1 'polypeptide(L)'
;ALITGMNEPLASAAGNAVEVRNAVDFLTGRYRDRRLEDVTLALAAEMLQSAGLVSSNQDGIRRATETLASGRAAATFARMVA
;
A
#
# COMPACT_ATOMS: atom_id res chain seq x y z
N ALA A 1 8.76 13.94 -5.74
CA ALA A 1 8.13 13.08 -6.77
C ALA A 1 8.97 11.81 -6.91
N LEU A 2 8.34 10.63 -6.97
CA LEU A 2 9.03 9.34 -7.07
C LEU A 2 9.06 8.85 -8.53
N ILE A 3 10.20 8.28 -8.94
CA ILE A 3 10.32 7.53 -10.20
C ILE A 3 10.35 6.05 -9.81
N THR A 4 9.39 5.27 -10.31
CA THR A 4 9.24 3.83 -9.98
C THR A 4 9.49 2.96 -11.22
N GLY A 5 10.10 1.80 -11.01
CA GLY A 5 10.41 0.88 -12.10
C GLY A 5 9.18 0.13 -12.62
N MET A 6 8.99 0.14 -13.94
CA MET A 6 7.87 -0.50 -14.65
C MET A 6 8.33 -1.51 -15.71
N ASN A 7 9.55 -2.06 -15.57
CA ASN A 7 10.12 -3.01 -16.53
C ASN A 7 9.44 -4.41 -16.50
N GLU A 8 8.63 -4.67 -15.47
CA GLU A 8 7.87 -5.90 -15.27
C GLU A 8 6.64 -5.58 -14.40
N PRO A 9 5.61 -6.45 -14.38
CA PRO A 9 4.45 -6.28 -13.50
C PRO A 9 4.86 -6.02 -12.05
N LEU A 10 4.19 -5.07 -11.40
CA LEU A 10 4.52 -4.71 -10.02
C LEU A 10 3.93 -5.70 -9.00
N ALA A 11 2.78 -6.29 -9.32
CA ALA A 11 2.09 -7.29 -8.53
C ALA A 11 2.18 -8.67 -9.21
N SER A 12 1.95 -9.74 -8.45
CA SER A 12 1.82 -11.11 -8.98
C SER A 12 0.54 -11.35 -9.79
N ALA A 13 -0.24 -10.30 -10.08
CA ALA A 13 -1.51 -10.35 -10.78
C ALA A 13 -1.62 -9.18 -11.77
N ALA A 14 -2.19 -9.45 -12.95
CA ALA A 14 -2.51 -8.46 -13.97
C ALA A 14 -3.88 -8.78 -14.58
N GLY A 15 -4.84 -7.88 -14.47
CA GLY A 15 -6.22 -8.05 -14.90
C GLY A 15 -7.22 -7.38 -13.95
N ASN A 16 -8.51 -7.65 -14.09
CA ASN A 16 -9.53 -6.94 -13.30
C ASN A 16 -9.70 -7.56 -11.89
N ALA A 17 -10.53 -8.61 -11.78
CA ALA A 17 -10.85 -9.23 -10.50
C ALA A 17 -9.64 -9.87 -9.80
N VAL A 18 -8.64 -10.31 -10.58
CA VAL A 18 -7.41 -10.92 -10.05
C VAL A 18 -6.55 -9.90 -9.29
N GLU A 19 -6.55 -8.62 -9.70
CA GLU A 19 -5.87 -7.54 -8.99
C GLU A 19 -6.64 -7.15 -7.73
N VAL A 20 -7.98 -7.15 -7.77
CA VAL A 20 -8.80 -6.90 -6.56
C VAL A 20 -8.52 -7.96 -5.50
N ARG A 21 -8.42 -9.24 -5.88
CA ARG A 21 -8.02 -10.31 -4.96
C ARG A 21 -6.62 -10.08 -4.39
N ASN A 22 -5.65 -9.73 -5.22
CA ASN A 22 -4.29 -9.42 -4.77
C ASN A 22 -4.29 -8.24 -3.77
N ALA A 23 -5.08 -7.19 -4.01
CA ALA A 23 -5.23 -6.06 -3.09
C ALA A 23 -5.84 -6.48 -1.74
N VAL A 24 -6.85 -7.35 -1.73
CA VAL A 24 -7.43 -7.89 -0.49
C VAL A 24 -6.41 -8.75 0.27
N ASP A 25 -5.68 -9.63 -0.42
CA ASP A 25 -4.63 -10.45 0.19
C ASP A 25 -3.50 -9.57 0.76
N PHE A 26 -3.16 -8.49 0.06
CA PHE A 26 -2.18 -7.49 0.49
C PHE A 26 -2.60 -6.79 1.79
N LEU A 27 -3.83 -6.25 1.80
CA LEU A 27 -4.37 -5.49 2.92
C LEU A 27 -4.57 -6.36 4.17
N THR A 28 -4.98 -7.61 3.99
CA THR A 28 -5.20 -8.58 5.08
C THR A 28 -3.91 -9.24 5.57
N GLY A 29 -2.79 -9.08 4.86
CA GLY A 29 -1.51 -9.68 5.21
C GLY A 29 -1.40 -11.17 4.85
N ARG A 30 -2.32 -11.70 4.04
CA ARG A 30 -2.24 -13.07 3.53
C ARG A 30 -1.09 -13.26 2.54
N TYR A 31 -0.88 -12.28 1.65
CA TYR A 31 0.22 -12.28 0.70
C TYR A 31 0.55 -10.85 0.29
N ARG A 32 1.84 -10.50 0.23
CA ARG A 32 2.31 -9.19 -0.22
C ARG A 32 3.49 -9.37 -1.16
N ASP A 33 3.32 -8.94 -2.41
CA ASP A 33 4.42 -8.77 -3.34
C ASP A 33 5.41 -7.75 -2.78
N ARG A 34 6.68 -8.14 -2.60
CA ARG A 34 7.68 -7.26 -1.97
C ARG A 34 7.84 -5.93 -2.70
N ARG A 35 7.89 -5.96 -4.04
CA ARG A 35 8.03 -4.77 -4.89
C ARG A 35 6.79 -3.88 -4.82
N LEU A 36 5.60 -4.47 -4.81
CA LEU A 36 4.35 -3.73 -4.62
C LEU A 36 4.34 -3.05 -3.25
N GLU A 37 4.69 -3.78 -2.18
CA GLU A 37 4.71 -3.23 -0.82
C GLU A 37 5.67 -2.04 -0.70
N ASP A 38 6.87 -2.15 -1.26
CA ASP A 38 7.85 -1.05 -1.25
C ASP A 38 7.32 0.21 -1.92
N VAL A 39 6.76 0.08 -3.13
CA VAL A 39 6.21 1.21 -3.87
C VAL A 39 4.97 1.79 -3.17
N THR A 40 4.06 0.93 -2.68
CA THR A 40 2.85 1.35 -1.97
C THR A 40 3.18 2.11 -0.70
N LEU A 41 4.11 1.61 0.12
CA LEU A 41 4.52 2.29 1.36
C LEU A 41 5.27 3.60 1.09
N ALA A 42 6.13 3.63 0.07
CA ALA A 42 6.82 4.86 -0.32
C ALA A 42 5.83 5.95 -0.78
N LEU A 43 4.85 5.60 -1.61
CA LEU A 43 3.81 6.53 -2.05
C LEU A 43 2.94 7.00 -0.89
N ALA A 44 2.53 6.10 0.01
CA ALA A 44 1.74 6.44 1.19
C ALA A 44 2.50 7.40 2.12
N ALA A 45 3.79 7.19 2.32
CA ALA A 45 4.62 8.06 3.15
C ALA A 45 4.75 9.47 2.56
N GLU A 46 4.97 9.60 1.25
CA GLU A 46 4.98 10.89 0.55
C GLU A 46 3.63 11.61 0.65
N MET A 47 2.51 10.90 0.55
CA MET A 47 1.18 11.46 0.74
C MET A 47 0.96 11.96 2.17
N LEU A 48 1.34 11.18 3.18
CA LEU A 48 1.23 11.55 4.59
C LEU A 48 2.05 12.80 4.89
N GLN A 49 3.28 12.88 4.37
CA GLN A 49 4.15 14.02 4.58
C GLN A 49 3.62 15.26 3.85
N SER A 50 3.18 15.11 2.60
CA SER A 50 2.60 16.21 1.81
C SER A 50 1.32 16.76 2.45
N ALA A 51 0.55 15.92 3.13
CA ALA A 51 -0.62 16.31 3.90
C ALA A 51 -0.30 16.90 5.29
N GLY A 52 0.97 16.99 5.69
CA GLY A 52 1.38 17.48 7.01
C GLY A 52 1.02 16.56 8.18
N LEU A 53 0.73 15.28 7.92
CA LEU A 53 0.31 14.30 8.94
C LEU A 53 1.50 13.63 9.66
N VAL A 54 2.70 13.73 9.07
CA VAL A 54 3.97 13.22 9.59
C VAL A 54 5.07 14.26 9.38
N SER A 55 6.10 14.22 10.23
CA SER A 55 7.21 15.18 10.19
C SER A 55 8.37 14.76 9.28
N SER A 56 8.38 13.50 8.85
CA SER A 56 9.41 12.96 7.95
C SER A 56 8.89 11.77 7.15
N ASN A 57 9.55 11.46 6.03
CA ASN A 57 9.23 10.29 5.22
C ASN A 57 9.38 8.99 6.04
N GLN A 58 10.42 8.88 6.88
CA GLN A 58 10.60 7.74 7.78
C GLN A 58 9.41 7.54 8.74
N ASP A 59 8.87 8.63 9.31
CA ASP A 59 7.66 8.56 10.14
C ASP A 59 6.43 8.15 9.29
N GLY A 60 6.35 8.65 8.05
CA GLY A 60 5.33 8.24 7.07
C GLY A 60 5.34 6.74 6.79
N ILE A 61 6.51 6.18 6.47
CA ILE A 61 6.68 4.73 6.23
C ILE A 61 6.26 3.96 7.46
N ARG A 62 6.78 4.32 8.65
CA ARG A 62 6.44 3.65 9.92
C ARG A 62 4.92 3.61 10.14
N ARG A 63 4.23 4.75 10.03
CA ARG A 63 2.78 4.83 10.24
C ARG A 63 1.98 4.06 9.18
N ALA A 64 2.42 4.10 7.92
CA ALA A 64 1.79 3.33 6.85
C ALA A 64 1.92 1.82 7.12
N THR A 65 3.11 1.34 7.48
CA THR A 65 3.38 -0.05 7.86
C THR A 65 2.55 -0.48 9.08
N GLU A 66 2.48 0.33 10.14
CA GLU A 66 1.64 0.05 11.32
C GLU A 66 0.15 -0.03 10.97
N THR A 67 -0.32 0.83 10.06
CA THR A 67 -1.72 0.82 9.59
C THR A 67 -2.04 -0.43 8.78
N LEU A 68 -1.10 -0.87 7.95
CA LEU A 68 -1.21 -2.10 7.17
C LEU A 68 -1.16 -3.34 8.08
N ALA A 69 -0.23 -3.39 9.04
CA ALA A 69 -0.07 -4.50 9.98
C ALA A 69 -1.23 -4.63 10.98
N SER A 70 -1.84 -3.52 11.39
CA SER A 70 -2.98 -3.52 12.32
C SER A 70 -4.32 -3.93 11.69
N GLY A 71 -4.38 -4.18 10.38
CA GLY A 71 -5.62 -4.50 9.67
C GLY A 71 -6.57 -3.30 9.47
N ARG A 72 -6.22 -2.10 9.97
CA ARG A 72 -7.02 -0.87 9.79
C ARG A 72 -7.18 -0.48 8.33
N ALA A 73 -6.15 -0.75 7.51
CA ALA A 73 -6.22 -0.54 6.06
C ALA A 73 -7.29 -1.44 5.41
N ALA A 74 -7.32 -2.73 5.76
CA ALA A 74 -8.32 -3.68 5.26
C ALA A 74 -9.74 -3.30 5.72
N ALA A 75 -9.91 -2.93 6.99
CA ALA A 75 -11.20 -2.48 7.51
C ALA A 75 -11.72 -1.21 6.81
N THR A 76 -10.82 -0.28 6.46
CA THR A 76 -11.18 0.93 5.72
C THR A 76 -11.59 0.61 4.29
N PHE A 77 -10.86 -0.28 3.62
CA PHE A 77 -11.24 -0.76 2.29
C PHE A 77 -12.60 -1.44 2.29
N ALA A 78 -12.89 -2.29 3.29
CA ALA A 78 -14.19 -2.94 3.42
C ALA A 78 -15.36 -1.94 3.55
N ARG A 79 -15.19 -0.87 4.35
CA ARG A 79 -16.18 0.20 4.48
C ARG A 79 -16.36 1.04 3.21
N MET A 80 -15.31 1.17 2.39
CA MET A 80 -15.39 1.90 1.13
C MET A 80 -16.22 1.15 0.08
N VAL A 81 -16.21 -0.18 0.12
CA VAL A 81 -16.94 -1.05 -0.83
C VAL A 81 -18.41 -1.25 -0.44
N ALA A 82 -18.71 -1.21 0.87
CA ALA A 82 -20.06 -1.38 1.42
C ALA A 82 -21.00 -0.22 1.04
#